data_AF-A0A1I5SUC9-F1
#
_entry.id   AF-A0A1I5SUC9-F1
#
_cell.length_a   1.000
_cell.length_b   1.000
_cell.length_c   1.000
_cell.angle_alpha   90.00
_cell.angle_beta   90.00
_cell.angle_gamma   90.00
#
_symmetry.space_group_name_H-M   'P 1'
#
loop_
_entity.id
_entity.type
_entity.pdbx_description
1 polymer ?
#
loop_
_entity_poly.entity_id
_entity_poly.type
_entity_poly.pdbx_seq_one_letter_code
_entity_poly.pdbx_strand_id
1 'polypeptide(L)'
;MVVPQKVKNFLARGPGISLGYNEITFFAPESLEQSQVGYRVDADGNSLITGEEGAWQEEWLVIGNDGLGDPIIVDTSNDDLMVLSAMHGEGSWESYAIADTLVNFQKIIHLFQKVSEGRAYPDELKNNPISESEIEIVLKSIEKQNPGFDLTYWEILFENE
;
A
#
# COMPACT_ATOMS: atom_id res chain seq x y z
N MET A 1 -11.57 14.75 9.68
CA MET A 1 -11.21 13.31 9.60
C MET A 1 -10.49 12.90 10.87
N VAL A 2 -10.82 11.75 11.45
CA VAL A 2 -10.10 11.23 12.63
C VAL A 2 -9.17 10.11 12.17
N VAL A 3 -7.86 10.33 12.27
CA VAL A 3 -6.87 9.30 11.91
C VAL A 3 -6.67 8.34 13.09
N PRO A 4 -6.90 7.02 12.94
CA PRO A 4 -6.68 6.05 14.00
C PRO A 4 -5.24 6.04 14.51
N GLN A 5 -5.06 5.91 15.84
CA GLN A 5 -3.72 5.89 16.43
C GLN A 5 -2.87 4.71 15.91
N LYS A 6 -3.49 3.57 15.57
CA LYS A 6 -2.81 2.43 14.94
C LYS A 6 -2.15 2.81 13.62
N VAL A 7 -2.81 3.64 12.80
CA VAL A 7 -2.28 4.14 11.52
C VAL A 7 -1.09 5.07 11.76
N LYS A 8 -1.22 6.04 12.69
CA LYS A 8 -0.10 6.93 13.04
C LYS A 8 1.12 6.14 13.52
N ASN A 9 0.91 5.13 14.36
CA ASN A 9 1.97 4.26 14.87
C ASN A 9 2.62 3.41 13.75
N PHE A 10 1.85 2.99 12.75
CA PHE A 10 2.36 2.30 11.58
C PHE A 10 3.30 3.23 10.78
N LEU A 11 2.82 4.44 10.45
CA LEU A 11 3.57 5.41 9.65
C LEU A 11 4.83 5.92 10.35
N ALA A 12 4.84 6.00 11.68
CA ALA A 12 6.02 6.42 12.45
C ALA A 12 7.19 5.43 12.40
N ARG A 13 7.01 4.22 11.86
CA ARG A 13 8.04 3.16 11.89
C ARG A 13 9.08 3.23 10.78
N GLY A 14 8.91 4.11 9.80
CA GLY A 14 9.92 4.37 8.79
C GLY A 14 9.40 4.26 7.37
N PRO A 15 10.34 4.26 6.39
CA PRO A 15 10.00 4.34 4.98
C PRO A 15 9.29 3.06 4.52
N GLY A 16 8.68 3.13 3.34
CA GLY A 16 8.08 1.95 2.71
C GLY A 16 9.13 0.99 2.16
N ILE A 17 9.03 0.63 0.88
CA ILE A 17 9.87 -0.36 0.21
C ILE A 17 10.40 0.25 -1.08
N SER A 18 11.65 -0.06 -1.43
CA SER A 18 12.16 0.11 -2.78
C SER A 18 12.78 -1.22 -3.21
N LEU A 19 12.40 -1.72 -4.38
CA LEU A 19 12.89 -2.98 -4.93
C LEU A 19 13.00 -2.85 -6.45
N GLY A 20 14.21 -2.68 -6.96
CA GLY A 20 14.43 -2.46 -8.39
C GLY A 20 13.74 -1.19 -8.88
N TYR A 21 12.76 -1.34 -9.78
CA TYR A 21 11.91 -0.24 -10.28
C TYR A 21 10.63 -0.04 -9.48
N ASN A 22 10.33 -0.95 -8.56
CA ASN A 22 9.11 -0.91 -7.76
C ASN A 22 9.36 -0.18 -6.44
N GLU A 23 8.37 0.61 -6.02
CA GLU A 23 8.40 1.25 -4.72
C GLU A 23 7.03 1.29 -4.07
N ILE A 24 7.03 1.35 -2.74
CA ILE A 24 5.88 1.75 -1.93
C ILE A 24 6.40 2.83 -1.00
N THR A 25 5.74 3.97 -0.98
CA THR A 25 6.08 5.11 -0.12
C THR A 25 4.94 5.39 0.83
N PHE A 26 5.27 5.88 2.03
CA PHE A 26 4.27 6.24 3.04
C PHE A 26 4.37 7.72 3.38
N PHE A 27 3.22 8.33 3.61
CA PHE A 27 3.15 9.71 4.04
C PHE A 27 3.55 9.88 5.50
N ALA A 28 4.16 11.02 5.80
CA ALA A 28 4.40 11.39 7.18
C ALA A 28 3.05 11.58 7.91
N PRO A 29 2.91 11.16 9.19
CA PRO A 29 1.67 11.30 9.95
C PRO A 29 1.09 12.72 9.95
N GLU A 30 1.95 13.74 9.96
CA GLU A 30 1.61 15.16 9.92
C GLU A 30 1.10 15.63 8.55
N SER A 31 1.43 14.93 7.47
CA SER A 31 1.02 15.27 6.10
C SER A 31 -0.28 14.59 5.68
N LEU A 32 -0.80 13.64 6.48
CA LEU A 32 -1.95 12.82 6.10
C LEU A 32 -3.19 13.62 5.68
N GLU A 33 -3.48 14.74 6.35
CA GLU A 33 -4.62 15.58 5.97
C GLU A 33 -4.45 16.18 4.56
N GLN A 34 -3.26 16.71 4.28
CA GLN A 34 -2.91 17.25 2.96
C GLN A 34 -2.88 16.16 1.89
N SER A 35 -2.44 14.95 2.25
CA SER A 35 -2.39 13.79 1.35
C SER A 35 -3.75 13.29 0.89
N GLN A 36 -4.86 13.75 1.50
CA GLN A 36 -6.20 13.38 1.03
C GLN A 36 -6.69 14.23 -0.15
N VAL A 37 -5.97 15.30 -0.51
CA VAL A 37 -6.29 16.13 -1.69
C VAL A 37 -6.09 15.31 -2.96
N GLY A 38 -7.10 15.30 -3.83
CA GLY A 38 -7.18 14.46 -5.03
C GLY A 38 -7.91 13.14 -4.81
N TYR A 39 -8.17 12.75 -3.56
CA TYR A 39 -8.91 11.52 -3.22
C TYR A 39 -10.23 11.85 -2.50
N ARG A 40 -10.12 12.38 -1.28
CA ARG A 40 -11.27 12.71 -0.41
C ARG A 40 -11.79 14.12 -0.65
N VAL A 41 -10.90 15.04 -0.99
CA VAL A 41 -11.21 16.45 -1.22
C VAL A 41 -10.49 16.95 -2.46
N ASP A 42 -11.06 17.92 -3.16
CA ASP A 42 -10.39 18.59 -4.27
C ASP A 42 -9.39 19.66 -3.77
N ALA A 43 -8.71 20.34 -4.69
CA ALA A 43 -7.73 21.38 -4.37
C ALA A 43 -8.34 22.62 -3.69
N ASP A 44 -9.66 22.83 -3.83
CA ASP A 44 -10.41 23.91 -3.19
C ASP A 44 -10.99 23.48 -1.83
N GLY A 45 -10.82 22.21 -1.45
CA GLY A 45 -11.30 21.62 -0.21
C GLY A 45 -12.75 21.10 -0.26
N ASN A 46 -13.37 21.02 -1.44
CA ASN A 46 -14.70 20.42 -1.58
C ASN A 46 -14.60 18.90 -1.45
N SER A 47 -15.62 18.28 -0.83
CA SER A 47 -15.69 16.82 -0.71
C SER A 47 -15.82 16.16 -2.07
N LEU A 48 -14.98 15.14 -2.32
CA LEU A 48 -15.09 14.21 -3.45
C LEU A 48 -15.86 12.94 -3.07
N ILE A 49 -16.22 12.78 -1.78
CA ILE A 49 -17.12 11.73 -1.32
C ILE A 49 -18.54 12.11 -1.75
N THR A 50 -19.10 11.39 -2.72
CA THR A 50 -20.46 11.62 -3.22
C THR A 50 -21.44 10.51 -2.82
N GLY A 51 -20.93 9.34 -2.43
CA GLY A 51 -21.73 8.13 -2.19
C GLY A 51 -22.20 7.43 -3.46
N GLU A 52 -21.77 7.90 -4.63
CA GLU A 52 -22.03 7.24 -5.92
C GLU A 52 -21.10 6.03 -6.12
N GLU A 53 -21.49 5.12 -7.00
CA GLU A 53 -20.65 3.99 -7.39
C GLU A 53 -19.33 4.49 -7.99
N GLY A 54 -18.21 3.92 -7.55
CA GLY A 54 -16.88 4.36 -7.96
C GLY A 54 -16.39 5.66 -7.29
N ALA A 55 -17.16 6.27 -6.40
CA ALA A 55 -16.69 7.41 -5.63
C ALA A 55 -15.74 6.99 -4.49
N TRP A 56 -14.95 7.94 -4.00
CA TRP A 56 -14.15 7.76 -2.80
C TRP A 56 -15.04 7.50 -1.58
N GLN A 57 -14.69 6.51 -0.76
CA GLN A 57 -15.46 6.17 0.44
C GLN A 57 -15.07 7.03 1.64
N GLU A 58 -16.02 7.30 2.55
CA GLU A 58 -15.76 8.16 3.70
C GLU A 58 -14.71 7.58 4.66
N GLU A 59 -14.72 6.26 4.79
CA GLU A 59 -13.85 5.49 5.67
C GLU A 59 -12.45 5.26 5.08
N TRP A 60 -12.21 5.60 3.82
CA TRP A 60 -10.93 5.40 3.16
C TRP A 60 -9.96 6.54 3.48
N LEU A 61 -8.81 6.14 4.03
CA LEU A 61 -7.69 7.01 4.35
C LEU A 61 -6.48 6.64 3.51
N VAL A 62 -6.03 7.52 2.62
CA VAL A 62 -4.77 7.31 1.90
C VAL A 62 -3.59 7.50 2.85
N ILE A 63 -2.69 6.52 2.88
CA ILE A 63 -1.51 6.50 3.77
C ILE A 63 -0.19 6.48 3.01
N GLY A 64 -0.22 6.34 1.69
CA GLY A 64 0.95 6.25 0.83
C GLY A 64 0.58 5.95 -0.62
N ASN A 65 1.59 5.68 -1.45
CA ASN A 65 1.43 5.34 -2.86
C ASN A 65 2.46 4.28 -3.27
N ASP A 66 2.15 3.49 -4.29
CA ASP A 66 3.17 2.72 -5.00
C ASP A 66 3.91 3.57 -6.05
N GLY A 67 4.87 2.95 -6.75
CA GLY A 67 5.68 3.59 -7.79
C GLY A 67 4.92 3.99 -9.05
N LEU A 68 3.69 3.51 -9.24
CA LEU A 68 2.80 3.95 -10.32
C LEU A 68 1.93 5.14 -9.88
N GLY A 69 1.85 5.40 -8.58
CA GLY A 69 1.02 6.46 -8.01
C GLY A 69 -0.31 5.94 -7.47
N ASP A 70 -0.55 4.63 -7.49
CA ASP A 70 -1.76 4.04 -6.94
C ASP A 70 -1.77 4.19 -5.42
N PRO A 71 -2.88 4.67 -4.81
CA PRO A 71 -2.95 4.90 -3.38
C PRO A 71 -2.90 3.60 -2.58
N ILE A 72 -2.12 3.63 -1.50
CA ILE A 72 -2.24 2.67 -0.40
C ILE A 72 -3.28 3.23 0.58
N ILE A 73 -4.37 2.50 0.75
CA ILE A 73 -5.56 2.95 1.48
C ILE A 73 -5.72 2.11 2.74
N VAL A 74 -6.04 2.74 3.86
CA VAL A 74 -6.57 2.06 5.05
C VAL A 74 -8.08 2.28 5.09
N ASP A 75 -8.84 1.20 5.10
CA ASP A 75 -10.26 1.23 5.39
C ASP A 75 -10.48 1.32 6.91
N THR A 76 -11.06 2.43 7.35
CA THR A 76 -11.34 2.72 8.76
C THR A 76 -12.74 2.31 9.22
N SER A 77 -13.51 1.60 8.37
CA SER A 77 -14.86 1.11 8.67
C SER A 77 -14.90 0.08 9.80
N ASN A 78 -13.76 -0.55 10.11
CA ASN A 78 -13.61 -1.56 11.15
C ASN A 78 -12.25 -1.45 11.89
N ASP A 79 -12.14 -2.16 13.02
CA ASP A 79 -10.96 -2.11 13.90
C ASP A 79 -9.72 -2.85 13.36
N ASP A 80 -9.92 -3.72 12.37
CA ASP A 80 -8.87 -4.52 11.73
C ASP A 80 -8.04 -3.67 10.76
N LEU A 81 -8.61 -2.59 10.24
CA LEU A 81 -7.96 -1.63 9.36
C LEU A 81 -7.40 -2.32 8.11
N MET A 82 -8.31 -2.92 7.33
CA MET A 82 -7.97 -3.55 6.05
C MET A 82 -7.20 -2.56 5.17
N VAL A 83 -6.20 -3.07 4.46
CA VAL A 83 -5.38 -2.26 3.55
C VAL A 83 -5.76 -2.59 2.12
N LEU A 84 -6.08 -1.56 1.35
CA LEU A 84 -6.52 -1.63 -0.03
C LEU A 84 -5.53 -0.89 -0.95
N SER A 85 -5.59 -1.20 -2.23
CA SER A 85 -5.09 -0.34 -3.31
C SER A 85 -6.21 -0.13 -4.34
N ALA A 86 -6.05 0.86 -5.20
CA ALA A 86 -6.97 1.13 -6.31
C ALA A 86 -6.18 1.76 -7.45
N MET A 87 -6.48 1.39 -8.69
CA MET A 87 -5.83 2.02 -9.85
C MET A 87 -6.23 3.49 -9.94
N HIS A 88 -5.25 4.38 -10.05
CA HIS A 88 -5.53 5.81 -10.20
C HIS A 88 -5.90 6.16 -11.66
N GLY A 89 -6.71 7.22 -11.84
CA GLY A 89 -6.92 7.82 -13.16
C GLY A 89 -8.03 7.21 -14.04
N GLU A 90 -8.74 6.19 -13.56
CA GLU A 90 -9.84 5.54 -14.29
C GLU A 90 -11.19 6.30 -14.23
N GLY A 91 -11.25 7.41 -13.47
CA GLY A 91 -12.48 8.19 -13.28
C GLY A 91 -13.48 7.56 -12.28
N SER A 92 -13.22 6.34 -11.84
CA SER A 92 -13.83 5.66 -10.70
C SER A 92 -12.76 4.98 -9.85
N TRP A 93 -13.07 4.77 -8.57
CA TRP A 93 -12.21 4.03 -7.64
C TRP A 93 -12.73 2.62 -7.46
N GLU A 94 -12.03 1.66 -8.07
CA GLU A 94 -12.23 0.23 -7.87
C GLU A 94 -11.12 -0.30 -6.97
N SER A 95 -11.40 -0.40 -5.67
CA SER A 95 -10.42 -0.90 -4.70
C SER A 95 -10.37 -2.41 -4.69
N TYR A 96 -9.18 -2.94 -4.46
CA TYR A 96 -8.95 -4.34 -4.12
C TYR A 96 -8.08 -4.40 -2.86
N ALA A 97 -8.28 -5.44 -2.07
CA ALA A 97 -7.51 -5.59 -0.85
C ALA A 97 -6.06 -5.96 -1.18
N ILE A 98 -5.11 -5.40 -0.42
CA ILE A 98 -3.70 -5.82 -0.41
C ILE A 98 -3.24 -6.42 0.94
N ALA A 99 -4.00 -6.22 2.03
CA ALA A 99 -3.91 -7.03 3.25
C ALA A 99 -5.20 -7.01 4.09
N ASP A 100 -5.51 -8.10 4.79
CA ASP A 100 -6.73 -8.21 5.61
C ASP A 100 -6.76 -7.24 6.81
N THR A 101 -5.57 -6.93 7.35
CA THR A 101 -5.41 -6.06 8.52
C THR A 101 -4.15 -5.21 8.40
N LEU A 102 -4.13 -4.05 9.05
CA LEU A 102 -2.94 -3.19 9.12
C LEU A 102 -1.74 -3.91 9.78
N VAL A 103 -2.02 -4.84 10.70
CA VAL A 103 -0.99 -5.65 11.36
C VAL A 103 -0.35 -6.64 10.39
N ASN A 104 -1.15 -7.27 9.52
CA ASN A 104 -0.63 -8.15 8.49
C ASN A 104 0.11 -7.34 7.42
N PHE A 105 -0.44 -6.22 6.97
CA PHE A 105 0.24 -5.32 6.05
C PHE A 105 1.64 -4.95 6.56
N GLN A 106 1.76 -4.57 7.83
CA GLN A 106 3.04 -4.27 8.45
C GLN A 106 4.04 -5.44 8.37
N LYS A 107 3.59 -6.68 8.58
CA LYS A 107 4.46 -7.85 8.44
C LYS A 107 4.89 -8.07 7.00
N ILE A 108 4.01 -7.82 6.03
CA ILE A 108 4.34 -7.88 4.60
C ILE A 108 5.41 -6.83 4.29
N ILE A 109 5.23 -5.58 4.72
CA ILE A 109 6.22 -4.51 4.55
C ILE A 109 7.58 -4.92 5.11
N HIS A 110 7.62 -5.52 6.30
CA HIS A 110 8.86 -6.02 6.91
C HIS A 110 9.51 -7.16 6.14
N LEU A 111 8.72 -8.04 5.50
CA LEU A 111 9.25 -9.09 4.63
C LEU A 111 9.93 -8.51 3.39
N PHE A 112 9.26 -7.55 2.74
CA PHE A 112 9.81 -6.88 1.56
C PHE A 112 11.02 -6.02 1.90
N GLN A 113 11.03 -5.31 3.03
CA GLN A 113 12.20 -4.55 3.48
C GLN A 113 13.43 -5.46 3.61
N LYS A 114 13.27 -6.67 4.16
CA LYS A 114 14.35 -7.66 4.23
C LYS A 114 14.79 -8.17 2.86
N VAL A 115 13.83 -8.47 1.98
CA VAL A 115 14.16 -8.93 0.62
C VAL A 115 14.80 -7.82 -0.22
N SER A 116 14.50 -6.55 0.06
CA SER A 116 15.10 -5.41 -0.63
C SER A 116 16.53 -5.07 -0.21
N GLU A 117 17.08 -5.72 0.82
CA GLU A 117 18.45 -5.45 1.30
C GLU A 117 19.49 -5.71 0.18
N GLY A 118 20.14 -4.64 -0.27
CA GLY A 118 21.09 -4.68 -1.39
C GLY A 118 20.43 -4.94 -2.75
N ARG A 119 19.16 -4.54 -2.91
CA ARG A 119 18.33 -4.68 -4.12
C ARG A 119 17.41 -3.47 -4.34
N ALA A 120 17.68 -2.35 -3.68
CA ALA A 120 16.76 -1.22 -3.66
C ALA A 120 16.64 -0.54 -5.03
N TYR A 121 17.71 -0.61 -5.83
CA TYR A 121 17.81 -0.01 -7.15
C TYR A 121 17.99 -1.05 -8.25
N PRO A 122 17.67 -0.74 -9.52
CA PRO A 122 17.76 -1.69 -10.63
C PRO A 122 19.13 -2.33 -10.80
N ASP A 123 20.21 -1.55 -10.66
CA ASP A 123 21.58 -2.07 -10.77
C ASP A 123 21.93 -3.01 -9.60
N GLU A 124 21.45 -2.73 -8.39
CA GLU A 124 21.66 -3.60 -7.24
C GLU A 124 20.92 -4.93 -7.42
N LEU A 125 19.65 -4.87 -7.81
CA LEU A 125 18.84 -6.05 -8.07
C LEU A 125 19.39 -6.90 -9.23
N LYS A 126 19.90 -6.26 -10.29
CA LYS A 126 20.57 -6.95 -11.39
C LYS A 126 21.83 -7.70 -10.93
N ASN A 127 22.58 -7.13 -9.99
CA ASN A 127 23.79 -7.74 -9.43
C ASN A 127 23.49 -8.76 -8.31
N ASN A 128 22.32 -8.67 -7.69
CA ASN A 128 21.85 -9.53 -6.61
C ASN A 128 20.37 -9.92 -6.85
N PRO A 129 20.10 -10.75 -7.86
CA PRO A 129 18.73 -11.10 -8.23
C PRO A 129 18.03 -11.86 -7.11
N ILE A 130 16.72 -11.67 -6.99
CA ILE A 130 15.89 -12.46 -6.09
C ILE A 130 15.69 -13.83 -6.73
N SER A 131 15.98 -14.89 -5.97
CA SER A 131 15.74 -16.25 -6.42
C SER A 131 14.27 -16.63 -6.34
N GLU A 132 13.84 -17.58 -7.20
CA GLU A 132 12.47 -18.12 -7.16
C GLU A 132 12.07 -18.65 -5.77
N SER A 133 13.02 -19.22 -5.03
CA SER A 133 12.77 -19.72 -3.68
C SER A 133 12.58 -18.60 -2.65
N GLU A 134 13.29 -17.47 -2.78
CA GLU A 134 13.04 -16.28 -1.97
C GLU A 134 11.64 -15.73 -2.22
N ILE A 135 11.23 -15.62 -3.50
CA ILE A 135 9.87 -15.20 -3.90
C ILE A 135 8.83 -16.14 -3.30
N GLU A 136 9.00 -17.44 -3.47
CA GLU A 136 8.07 -18.47 -2.96
C GLU A 136 7.95 -18.39 -1.43
N ILE A 137 9.04 -18.16 -0.70
CA ILE A 137 9.03 -18.00 0.77
C ILE A 137 8.23 -16.76 1.17
N VAL A 138 8.40 -15.63 0.47
CA VAL A 138 7.64 -14.42 0.75
C VAL A 138 6.16 -14.64 0.47
N LEU A 139 5.80 -15.09 -0.73
CA LEU A 139 4.39 -15.27 -1.13
C LEU A 139 3.66 -16.25 -0.22
N LYS A 140 4.27 -17.40 0.12
CA LYS A 140 3.71 -18.34 1.11
C LYS A 140 3.54 -17.72 2.50
N SER A 141 4.44 -16.81 2.88
CA SER A 141 4.33 -16.10 4.15
C SER A 141 3.17 -15.10 4.13
N ILE A 142 2.90 -14.46 3.00
CA ILE A 142 1.76 -13.55 2.81
C ILE A 142 0.45 -14.34 2.81
N GLU A 143 0.37 -15.43 2.04
CA GLU A 143 -0.81 -16.32 1.98
C GLU A 143 -1.17 -16.87 3.35
N LYS A 144 -0.18 -17.31 4.13
CA LYS A 144 -0.42 -17.80 5.50
C LYS A 144 -0.99 -16.72 6.42
N GLN A 145 -0.63 -15.46 6.20
CA GLN A 145 -1.10 -14.33 7.00
C GLN A 145 -2.48 -13.83 6.54
N ASN A 146 -2.80 -14.00 5.26
CA ASN A 146 -4.06 -13.57 4.64
C ASN A 146 -4.62 -14.75 3.81
N PRO A 147 -5.23 -15.76 4.45
CA PRO A 147 -5.65 -16.98 3.76
C PRO A 147 -6.76 -16.71 2.73
N GLY A 148 -6.58 -17.16 1.48
CA GLY A 148 -7.55 -16.99 0.40
C GLY A 148 -7.50 -15.62 -0.28
N PHE A 149 -6.47 -14.83 0.01
CA PHE A 149 -6.25 -13.51 -0.52
C PHE A 149 -5.59 -13.55 -1.91
N ASP A 150 -5.93 -12.60 -2.78
CA ASP A 150 -5.27 -12.46 -4.08
C ASP A 150 -3.85 -11.88 -3.89
N LEU A 151 -2.85 -12.59 -4.40
CA LEU A 151 -1.45 -12.21 -4.26
C LEU A 151 -0.93 -11.39 -5.43
N THR A 152 -1.75 -11.16 -6.47
CA THR A 152 -1.37 -10.50 -7.73
C THR A 152 -0.62 -9.18 -7.48
N TYR A 153 -1.12 -8.33 -6.58
CA TYR A 153 -0.44 -7.07 -6.22
C TYR A 153 1.00 -7.27 -5.72
N TRP A 154 1.23 -8.30 -4.90
CA TRP A 154 2.53 -8.61 -4.33
C TRP A 154 3.45 -9.33 -5.33
N GLU A 155 2.88 -10.10 -6.26
CA GLU A 155 3.60 -10.75 -7.35
C GLU A 155 4.20 -9.73 -8.31
N ILE A 156 3.43 -8.70 -8.69
CA ILE A 156 3.87 -7.61 -9.57
C ILE A 156 5.11 -6.88 -9.01
N LEU A 157 5.24 -6.74 -7.69
CA LEU A 157 6.43 -6.11 -7.09
C LEU A 157 7.73 -6.90 -7.35
N PHE A 158 7.64 -8.19 -7.67
CA PHE A 158 8.77 -9.01 -8.09
C PHE A 158 8.99 -9.02 -9.61
N GLU A 159 8.04 -8.53 -10.38
CA GLU A 159 8.18 -8.35 -11.82
C GLU A 159 9.07 -7.12 -12.08
N ASN A 160 10.13 -7.33 -12.84
CA ASN A 160 11.14 -6.33 -13.16
C ASN A 160 11.29 -6.31 -14.69
N GLU A 161 10.50 -5.48 -15.36
CA GLU A 161 10.64 -5.24 -16.81
C GLU A 161 11.89 -4.40 -17.14
#